data_AF-A0A7S1AWY9-F1
#
_entry.id   AF-A0A7S1AWY9-F1
#
_cell.length_a   1.000
_cell.length_b   1.000
_cell.length_c   1.000
_cell.angle_alpha   90.00
_cell.angle_beta   90.00
_cell.angle_gamma   90.00
#
_symmetry.space_group_name_H-M   'P 1'
#
loop_
_entity.id
_entity.type
_entity.pdbx_description
1 polymer ?
#
loop_
_entity_poly.entity_id
_entity_poly.type
_entity_poly.pdbx_seq_one_letter_code
_entity_poly.pdbx_strand_id
1 'polypeptide(L)'
;MVPAVTKLTFLVTLLPVWSNTFLVNRPNDANPDVFERDVTHAMASALGCGGAASATQLGDIRQALMPTWTSLPKNVHGQIDRSSFRYLARRYFSRFGIVVRGFEATRVVNGSHWGAADVLSERVPGYVESVLESQHAQERGFSLDDGVTLIATILQLLFDSESATLAQIYWEANTSLSSRITHGMMVAMLEDYMVHWLVGEDKEALVQLLHNDDALNQVLPRWESIQFFLAGEIRRFRHRHEQQMRSLTSPNSYSFEDVHDVASEITRSFASFWESECENMKMQLIRMDARGTGRVPLSKFYGTSLDSEWRFSESEAYLRELGALDETSPWHGKEVIISNYIQGTSNCIVSTSHFRVCCLNMCEHLLTEIETALESSTALPSDILHVVSTLVAPTSIDDEGTPNLPKTLITQLEQIAEASDGTIPLHGRLFQQWLHYVFPRECVFPHKAGLTSSVRPVDYEGDFHATDEEKHRHANGAQVVVHRLPDLNESIDWMSQWSSDEELFAEIRMEGEPFFSDVGLLLGGVVLVAVLGAGFGARGWKQPMSVSASRSTNSHFV
;
A
#
# COMPACT_ATOMS: atom_id res chain seq x y z
N MET A 1 -8.38 20.07 -66.14
CA MET A 1 -9.35 19.04 -66.54
C MET A 1 -8.81 17.69 -66.07
N VAL A 2 -9.52 17.05 -65.14
CA VAL A 2 -9.17 15.77 -64.51
C VAL A 2 -10.33 14.81 -64.80
N PRO A 3 -10.07 13.52 -65.06
CA PRO A 3 -10.97 12.45 -64.65
C PRO A 3 -10.23 11.54 -63.65
N ALA A 4 -10.75 11.47 -62.42
CA ALA A 4 -11.64 10.40 -61.94
C ALA A 4 -10.83 9.27 -61.27
N VAL A 5 -10.55 9.46 -59.97
CA VAL A 5 -10.09 8.40 -59.07
C VAL A 5 -11.31 7.87 -58.34
N THR A 6 -11.64 6.61 -58.61
CA THR A 6 -12.66 5.83 -57.93
C THR A 6 -12.23 5.60 -56.48
N LYS A 7 -12.93 6.22 -55.52
CA LYS A 7 -12.75 5.90 -54.09
C LYS A 7 -13.51 4.62 -53.78
N LEU A 8 -12.78 3.56 -53.44
CA LEU A 8 -13.34 2.36 -52.82
C LEU A 8 -13.50 2.65 -51.31
N THR A 9 -14.72 2.93 -50.86
CA THR A 9 -15.05 3.05 -49.45
C THR A 9 -15.16 1.64 -48.86
N PHE A 10 -14.15 1.20 -48.10
CA PHE A 10 -14.29 0.06 -47.21
C PHE A 10 -15.16 0.50 -46.02
N LEU A 11 -16.41 0.05 -46.03
CA LEU A 11 -17.32 0.20 -44.90
C LEU A 11 -16.94 -0.87 -43.86
N VAL A 12 -15.99 -0.55 -42.98
CA VAL A 12 -15.76 -1.35 -41.78
C VAL A 12 -16.93 -1.07 -40.85
N THR A 13 -17.89 -1.99 -40.79
CA THR A 13 -18.86 -2.05 -39.71
C THR A 13 -18.11 -2.38 -38.42
N LEU A 14 -17.60 -1.35 -37.74
CA LEU A 14 -17.33 -1.41 -36.32
C LEU A 14 -18.69 -1.57 -35.63
N LEU A 15 -19.06 -2.81 -35.31
CA LEU A 15 -20.08 -3.04 -34.30
C LEU A 15 -19.52 -2.45 -32.99
N PRO A 16 -20.16 -1.44 -32.39
CA PRO A 16 -19.79 -1.04 -31.04
C PRO A 16 -20.09 -2.24 -30.14
N VAL A 17 -19.08 -2.79 -29.49
CA VAL A 17 -19.27 -3.68 -28.36
C VAL A 17 -19.84 -2.82 -27.24
N TRP A 18 -21.15 -2.85 -27.09
CA TRP A 18 -21.84 -2.22 -25.97
C TRP A 18 -21.53 -3.04 -24.71
N SER A 19 -20.56 -2.62 -23.92
CA SER A 19 -20.23 -3.23 -22.62
C SER A 19 -20.96 -2.55 -21.44
N ASN A 20 -22.17 -2.04 -21.66
CA ASN A 20 -22.97 -1.39 -20.61
C ASN A 20 -24.38 -1.97 -20.59
N THR A 21 -24.56 -3.19 -20.05
CA THR A 21 -25.90 -3.67 -19.59
C THR A 21 -25.90 -4.98 -18.79
N PHE A 22 -24.79 -5.50 -18.27
CA PHE A 22 -24.81 -6.86 -17.68
C PHE A 22 -25.21 -6.93 -16.20
N LEU A 23 -25.22 -5.84 -15.43
CA LEU A 23 -25.57 -5.88 -14.01
C LEU A 23 -26.52 -4.75 -13.57
N VAL A 24 -27.68 -4.64 -14.24
CA VAL A 24 -28.78 -3.82 -13.72
C VAL A 24 -29.81 -4.73 -13.05
N ASN A 25 -29.88 -4.62 -11.72
CA ASN A 25 -30.94 -5.07 -10.80
C ASN A 25 -31.52 -6.48 -11.03
N ARG A 26 -31.12 -7.43 -10.18
CA ARG A 26 -31.96 -8.61 -9.90
C ARG A 26 -32.24 -8.76 -8.40
N PRO A 27 -33.48 -9.12 -8.02
CA PRO A 27 -33.87 -9.30 -6.63
C PRO A 27 -33.24 -10.57 -6.05
N ASN A 28 -32.70 -10.45 -4.82
CA ASN A 28 -32.38 -11.39 -3.73
C ASN A 28 -32.38 -12.94 -3.86
N ASP A 29 -32.54 -13.55 -5.03
CA ASP A 29 -32.54 -15.01 -5.24
C ASP A 29 -31.45 -15.45 -6.25
N ALA A 30 -30.22 -14.96 -6.11
CA ALA A 30 -29.10 -15.47 -6.89
C ALA A 30 -28.61 -16.80 -6.28
N ASN A 31 -28.71 -17.89 -7.04
CA ASN A 31 -28.13 -19.19 -6.71
C ASN A 31 -26.61 -19.03 -6.50
N PRO A 32 -26.02 -19.49 -5.36
CA PRO A 32 -24.59 -19.36 -5.07
C PRO A 32 -23.69 -19.84 -6.22
N ASP A 33 -24.06 -20.94 -6.87
CA ASP A 33 -23.30 -21.53 -7.99
C ASP A 33 -23.25 -20.62 -9.24
N VAL A 34 -24.27 -19.76 -9.41
CA VAL A 34 -24.35 -18.82 -10.54
C VAL A 34 -23.50 -17.58 -10.22
N PHE A 35 -23.51 -17.12 -8.98
CA PHE A 35 -22.63 -16.04 -8.53
C PHE A 35 -21.15 -16.45 -8.60
N GLU A 36 -20.81 -17.66 -8.15
CA GLU A 36 -19.45 -18.20 -8.25
C GLU A 36 -19.01 -18.34 -9.71
N ARG A 37 -19.90 -18.76 -10.63
CA ARG A 37 -19.65 -18.77 -12.08
C ARG A 37 -19.46 -17.38 -12.65
N ASP A 38 -20.25 -16.40 -12.25
CA ASP A 38 -20.18 -15.04 -12.78
C ASP A 38 -18.91 -14.34 -12.26
N VAL A 39 -18.50 -14.60 -11.02
CA VAL A 39 -17.20 -14.16 -10.47
C VAL A 39 -16.04 -14.86 -11.18
N THR A 40 -16.07 -16.19 -11.35
CA THR A 40 -15.02 -16.88 -12.13
C THR A 40 -14.99 -16.46 -13.59
N HIS A 41 -16.11 -16.07 -14.18
CA HIS A 41 -16.17 -15.56 -15.56
C HIS A 41 -15.72 -14.09 -15.67
N ALA A 42 -16.04 -13.25 -14.68
CA ALA A 42 -15.51 -11.89 -14.57
C ALA A 42 -13.99 -11.91 -14.32
N MET A 43 -13.53 -12.84 -13.48
CA MET A 43 -12.12 -13.17 -13.32
C MET A 43 -11.55 -13.68 -14.64
N ALA A 44 -12.11 -14.69 -15.31
CA ALA A 44 -11.58 -15.20 -16.58
C ALA A 44 -11.47 -14.13 -17.68
N SER A 45 -12.38 -13.14 -17.71
CA SER A 45 -12.28 -11.99 -18.60
C SER A 45 -11.24 -10.95 -18.16
N ALA A 46 -10.97 -10.83 -16.86
CA ALA A 46 -9.92 -9.97 -16.32
C ALA A 46 -8.52 -10.64 -16.29
N LEU A 47 -8.45 -11.97 -16.31
CA LEU A 47 -7.25 -12.77 -16.04
C LEU A 47 -6.31 -12.94 -17.25
N GLY A 48 -6.54 -12.22 -18.35
CA GLY A 48 -5.61 -12.17 -19.49
C GLY A 48 -5.12 -13.56 -19.97
N CYS A 49 -3.94 -13.62 -20.56
CA CYS A 49 -3.29 -14.88 -20.91
C CYS A 49 -2.64 -15.53 -19.66
N GLY A 50 -3.42 -15.85 -18.62
CA GLY A 50 -2.93 -16.49 -17.38
C GLY A 50 -3.73 -17.71 -16.91
N GLY A 51 -4.92 -17.96 -17.47
CA GLY A 51 -5.83 -19.00 -17.00
C GLY A 51 -6.38 -18.71 -15.59
N ALA A 52 -7.38 -19.48 -15.16
CA ALA A 52 -7.88 -19.38 -13.78
C ALA A 52 -6.80 -19.83 -12.79
N ALA A 53 -6.63 -19.10 -11.68
CA ALA A 53 -5.71 -19.49 -10.60
C ALA A 53 -5.94 -20.96 -10.23
N SER A 54 -4.87 -21.76 -10.19
CA SER A 54 -4.99 -23.19 -9.93
C SER A 54 -5.53 -23.45 -8.51
N ALA A 55 -6.24 -24.56 -8.31
CA ALA A 55 -6.74 -24.93 -6.98
C ALA A 55 -5.62 -25.02 -5.93
N THR A 56 -4.42 -25.45 -6.35
CA THR A 56 -3.21 -25.47 -5.50
C THR A 56 -2.81 -24.06 -5.08
N GLN A 57 -2.73 -23.12 -6.02
CA GLN A 57 -2.37 -21.72 -5.74
C GLN A 57 -3.36 -21.05 -4.78
N LEU A 58 -4.67 -21.28 -4.96
CA LEU A 58 -5.69 -20.75 -4.05
C LEU A 58 -5.55 -21.37 -2.64
N GLY A 59 -5.17 -22.65 -2.55
CA GLY A 59 -4.85 -23.32 -1.28
C GLY A 59 -3.65 -22.71 -0.57
N ASP A 60 -2.56 -22.46 -1.30
CA ASP A 60 -1.34 -21.84 -0.76
C ASP A 60 -1.60 -20.42 -0.26
N ILE A 61 -2.38 -19.63 -1.01
CA ILE A 61 -2.82 -18.30 -0.59
C ILE A 61 -3.64 -18.39 0.70
N ARG A 62 -4.63 -19.29 0.77
CA ARG A 62 -5.46 -19.47 1.96
C ARG A 62 -4.60 -19.79 3.19
N GLN A 63 -3.65 -20.71 3.05
CA GLN A 63 -2.75 -21.07 4.13
C GLN A 63 -1.91 -19.88 4.59
N ALA A 64 -1.40 -19.09 3.65
CA ALA A 64 -0.61 -17.90 3.94
C ALA A 64 -1.41 -16.78 4.62
N LEU A 65 -2.72 -16.67 4.36
CA LEU A 65 -3.59 -15.67 4.98
C LEU A 65 -4.04 -16.04 6.39
N MET A 66 -4.00 -17.32 6.75
CA MET A 66 -4.62 -17.83 7.98
C MET A 66 -4.13 -17.15 9.28
N PRO A 67 -2.81 -16.95 9.51
CA PRO A 67 -2.33 -16.37 10.77
C PRO A 67 -2.86 -14.95 11.02
N THR A 68 -2.89 -14.12 9.98
CA THR A 68 -3.45 -12.77 10.06
C THR A 68 -4.98 -12.81 10.08
N TRP A 69 -5.61 -13.73 9.35
CA TRP A 69 -7.07 -13.88 9.37
C TRP A 69 -7.60 -14.18 10.77
N THR A 70 -6.95 -15.07 11.53
CA THR A 70 -7.39 -15.46 12.88
C THR A 70 -7.31 -14.32 13.88
N SER A 71 -6.35 -13.42 13.75
CA SER A 71 -6.16 -12.28 14.66
C SER A 71 -6.99 -11.05 14.28
N LEU A 72 -7.66 -11.02 13.13
CA LEU A 72 -8.45 -9.86 12.71
C LEU A 72 -9.83 -9.83 13.38
N PRO A 73 -10.36 -8.65 13.76
CA PRO A 73 -11.69 -8.53 14.34
C PRO A 73 -12.76 -9.02 13.36
N LYS A 74 -13.67 -9.87 13.84
CA LYS A 74 -14.79 -10.39 13.06
C LYS A 74 -16.08 -9.77 13.56
N ASN A 75 -16.98 -9.48 12.63
CA ASN A 75 -18.34 -9.08 12.97
C ASN A 75 -19.20 -10.30 13.36
N VAL A 76 -20.49 -10.06 13.62
CA VAL A 76 -21.47 -11.09 13.99
C VAL A 76 -21.65 -12.20 12.95
N HIS A 77 -21.20 -11.99 11.71
CA HIS A 77 -21.24 -12.97 10.62
C HIS A 77 -19.93 -13.76 10.48
N GLY A 78 -18.94 -13.54 11.34
CA GLY A 78 -17.62 -14.16 11.19
C GLY A 78 -16.82 -13.59 10.01
N GLN A 79 -17.15 -12.39 9.55
CA GLN A 79 -16.53 -11.70 8.42
C GLN A 79 -15.75 -10.47 8.87
N ILE A 80 -14.79 -10.02 8.06
CA ILE A 80 -13.99 -8.81 8.34
C ILE A 80 -14.54 -7.61 7.59
N ASP A 81 -14.30 -6.41 8.13
CA ASP A 81 -14.67 -5.17 7.47
C ASP A 81 -13.68 -4.77 6.36
N ARG A 82 -13.97 -3.66 5.68
CA ARG A 82 -13.17 -3.15 4.56
C ARG A 82 -11.73 -2.83 4.97
N SER A 83 -11.52 -2.19 6.10
CA SER A 83 -10.18 -1.80 6.56
C SER A 83 -9.33 -3.01 6.89
N SER A 84 -9.90 -3.98 7.61
CA SER A 84 -9.25 -5.26 7.92
C SER A 84 -8.96 -6.07 6.66
N PHE A 85 -9.84 -6.00 5.65
CA PHE A 85 -9.63 -6.65 4.35
C PHE A 85 -8.46 -6.04 3.58
N ARG A 86 -8.33 -4.70 3.57
CA ARG A 86 -7.16 -4.00 3.00
C ARG A 86 -5.88 -4.34 3.76
N TYR A 87 -5.94 -4.39 5.09
CA TYR A 87 -4.82 -4.78 5.95
C TYR A 87 -4.35 -6.21 5.62
N LEU A 88 -5.28 -7.17 5.51
CA LEU A 88 -4.99 -8.55 5.15
C LEU A 88 -4.25 -8.64 3.81
N ALA A 89 -4.71 -7.88 2.81
CA ALA A 89 -4.06 -7.84 1.50
C ALA A 89 -2.64 -7.25 1.58
N ARG A 90 -2.49 -6.12 2.28
CA ARG A 90 -1.18 -5.48 2.50
C ARG A 90 -0.19 -6.42 3.19
N ARG A 91 -0.64 -7.12 4.24
CA ARG A 91 0.17 -8.09 5.00
C ARG A 91 0.68 -9.21 4.10
N TYR A 92 -0.17 -9.76 3.23
CA TYR A 92 0.24 -10.79 2.27
C TYR A 92 1.39 -10.34 1.36
N PHE A 93 1.27 -9.16 0.74
CA PHE A 93 2.28 -8.65 -0.21
C PHE A 93 3.54 -8.12 0.47
N SER A 94 3.44 -7.62 1.70
CA SER A 94 4.59 -7.14 2.48
C SER A 94 5.69 -8.20 2.67
N ARG A 95 5.31 -9.49 2.68
CA ARG A 95 6.23 -10.64 2.77
C ARG A 95 7.19 -10.74 1.59
N PHE A 96 6.84 -10.12 0.47
CA PHE A 96 7.65 -10.07 -0.75
C PHE A 96 8.25 -8.67 -0.99
N GLY A 97 8.14 -7.76 -0.01
CA GLY A 97 8.50 -6.35 -0.18
C GLY A 97 7.64 -5.61 -1.20
N ILE A 98 6.47 -6.14 -1.56
CA ILE A 98 5.58 -5.57 -2.57
C ILE A 98 4.58 -4.64 -1.89
N VAL A 99 4.56 -3.38 -2.32
CA VAL A 99 3.53 -2.41 -1.97
C VAL A 99 2.61 -2.24 -3.17
N VAL A 100 1.42 -2.83 -3.08
CA VAL A 100 0.38 -2.67 -4.10
C VAL A 100 -0.18 -1.26 -3.99
N ARG A 101 -0.21 -0.53 -5.11
CA ARG A 101 -0.75 0.84 -5.09
C ARG A 101 -2.22 0.81 -4.63
N GLY A 102 -2.70 1.87 -3.99
CA GLY A 102 -4.07 1.94 -3.43
C GLY A 102 -4.30 1.14 -2.14
N PHE A 103 -3.42 0.22 -1.78
CA PHE A 103 -3.44 -0.55 -0.53
C PHE A 103 -2.38 -0.07 0.48
N GLU A 104 -1.82 1.12 0.27
CA GLU A 104 -0.82 1.69 1.18
C GLU A 104 -1.40 1.98 2.57
N ALA A 105 -0.57 1.85 3.61
CA ALA A 105 -0.97 2.05 4.99
C ALA A 105 -1.40 3.48 5.31
N THR A 106 -0.70 4.47 4.74
CA THR A 106 -0.92 5.90 5.00
C THR A 106 -2.09 6.47 4.19
N ARG A 107 -2.68 5.69 3.27
CA ARG A 107 -3.77 6.16 2.41
C ARG A 107 -5.08 6.25 3.19
N VAL A 108 -5.57 7.48 3.35
CA VAL A 108 -6.89 7.75 3.92
C VAL A 108 -7.96 7.28 2.96
N VAL A 109 -8.83 6.41 3.45
CA VAL A 109 -10.00 5.95 2.71
C VAL A 109 -11.21 6.74 3.17
N ASN A 110 -11.35 7.96 2.66
CA ASN A 110 -12.56 8.76 2.90
C ASN A 110 -13.66 8.30 1.93
N GLY A 111 -14.68 7.59 2.42
CA GLY A 111 -15.87 7.22 1.65
C GLY A 111 -15.86 5.80 1.06
N SER A 112 -16.90 5.48 0.28
CA SER A 112 -17.20 4.16 -0.32
C SER A 112 -16.12 3.57 -1.24
N HIS A 113 -15.02 4.30 -1.48
CA HIS A 113 -14.01 3.95 -2.48
C HIS A 113 -12.83 3.20 -1.85
N TRP A 114 -12.38 2.11 -2.45
CA TRP A 114 -11.36 1.21 -1.91
C TRP A 114 -9.91 1.71 -2.00
N GLY A 115 -9.67 2.92 -2.52
CA GLY A 115 -8.36 3.31 -3.07
C GLY A 115 -8.00 2.54 -4.36
N ALA A 116 -8.79 1.53 -4.70
CA ALA A 116 -8.73 0.70 -5.90
C ALA A 116 -8.99 1.49 -7.20
N ALA A 117 -9.55 2.70 -7.10
CA ALA A 117 -9.82 3.58 -8.24
C ALA A 117 -8.57 4.00 -9.03
N ASP A 118 -7.36 3.78 -8.49
CA ASP A 118 -6.10 4.03 -9.20
C ASP A 118 -5.37 2.75 -9.64
N VAL A 119 -5.78 1.56 -9.16
CA VAL A 119 -5.00 0.31 -9.34
C VAL A 119 -5.79 -0.82 -9.97
N LEU A 120 -6.98 -1.08 -9.43
CA LEU A 120 -7.86 -2.14 -9.90
C LEU A 120 -8.87 -1.62 -10.93
N SER A 121 -9.16 -0.32 -10.94
CA SER A 121 -10.13 0.31 -11.85
C SER A 121 -9.70 0.28 -13.32
N GLU A 122 -8.40 0.36 -13.62
CA GLU A 122 -7.93 0.41 -15.02
C GLU A 122 -7.93 -0.96 -15.69
N ARG A 123 -7.80 -2.06 -14.92
CA ARG A 123 -7.67 -3.43 -15.46
C ARG A 123 -8.65 -4.46 -14.92
N VAL A 124 -9.29 -4.22 -13.78
CA VAL A 124 -10.26 -5.14 -13.15
C VAL A 124 -11.53 -4.44 -12.62
N PRO A 125 -12.19 -3.53 -13.38
CA PRO A 125 -13.42 -2.86 -12.92
C PRO A 125 -14.51 -3.84 -12.47
N GLY A 126 -14.67 -4.96 -13.19
CA GLY A 126 -15.69 -5.96 -12.89
C GLY A 126 -15.54 -6.60 -11.51
N TYR A 127 -14.31 -6.83 -11.03
CA TYR A 127 -14.08 -7.39 -9.69
C TYR A 127 -14.35 -6.35 -8.59
N VAL A 128 -13.92 -5.10 -8.80
CA VAL A 128 -14.17 -4.00 -7.87
C VAL A 128 -15.68 -3.81 -7.68
N GLU A 129 -16.43 -3.70 -8.77
CA GLU A 129 -17.87 -3.46 -8.73
C GLU A 129 -18.65 -4.68 -8.19
N SER A 130 -18.29 -5.90 -8.59
CA SER A 130 -19.07 -7.11 -8.23
C SER A 130 -18.72 -7.74 -6.88
N VAL A 131 -17.50 -7.53 -6.37
CA VAL A 131 -17.03 -8.15 -5.12
C VAL A 131 -16.79 -7.10 -4.05
N LEU A 132 -15.93 -6.11 -4.31
CA LEU A 132 -15.50 -5.14 -3.31
C LEU A 132 -16.58 -4.09 -2.97
N GLU A 133 -17.35 -3.67 -3.97
CA GLU A 133 -18.40 -2.65 -3.82
C GLU A 133 -19.81 -3.24 -3.73
N SER A 134 -19.94 -4.57 -3.75
CA SER A 134 -21.23 -5.25 -3.66
C SER A 134 -21.99 -4.89 -2.39
N GLN A 135 -23.32 -4.80 -2.49
CA GLN A 135 -24.18 -4.52 -1.33
C GLN A 135 -23.99 -5.56 -0.22
N HIS A 136 -23.78 -6.83 -0.58
CA HIS A 136 -23.50 -7.90 0.36
C HIS A 136 -22.23 -7.62 1.18
N ALA A 137 -21.15 -7.21 0.50
CA ALA A 137 -19.89 -6.94 1.15
C ALA A 137 -19.93 -5.67 2.04
N GLN A 138 -20.77 -4.69 1.67
CA GLN A 138 -21.02 -3.51 2.49
C GLN A 138 -21.85 -3.83 3.76
N GLU A 139 -22.81 -4.74 3.67
CA GLU A 139 -23.71 -5.08 4.77
C GLU A 139 -23.15 -6.18 5.70
N ARG A 140 -22.52 -7.21 5.13
CA ARG A 140 -22.07 -8.41 5.87
C ARG A 140 -20.57 -8.46 6.11
N GLY A 141 -19.77 -7.76 5.31
CA GLY A 141 -18.30 -7.84 5.34
C GLY A 141 -17.73 -8.86 4.35
N PHE A 142 -16.46 -9.21 4.55
CA PHE A 142 -15.65 -10.05 3.68
C PHE A 142 -15.28 -11.37 4.36
N SER A 143 -15.39 -12.46 3.63
CA SER A 143 -14.96 -13.80 4.04
C SER A 143 -13.47 -14.03 3.74
N LEU A 144 -12.92 -15.14 4.26
CA LEU A 144 -11.56 -15.57 3.92
C LEU A 144 -11.44 -15.89 2.43
N ASP A 145 -12.50 -16.44 1.84
CA ASP A 145 -12.53 -16.82 0.43
C ASP A 145 -12.49 -15.58 -0.48
N ASP A 146 -13.16 -14.50 -0.08
CA ASP A 146 -13.03 -13.19 -0.74
C ASP A 146 -11.58 -12.71 -0.67
N GLY A 147 -10.91 -12.90 0.48
CA GLY A 147 -9.51 -12.53 0.67
C GLY A 147 -8.57 -13.31 -0.25
N VAL A 148 -8.75 -14.62 -0.33
CA VAL A 148 -8.02 -15.49 -1.26
C VAL A 148 -8.21 -15.03 -2.71
N THR A 149 -9.45 -14.70 -3.07
CA THR A 149 -9.81 -14.24 -4.41
C THR A 149 -9.18 -12.88 -4.74
N LEU A 150 -9.17 -11.94 -3.78
CA LEU A 150 -8.52 -10.64 -3.95
C LEU A 150 -7.02 -10.81 -4.20
N ILE A 151 -6.35 -11.62 -3.38
CA ILE A 151 -4.92 -11.87 -3.53
C ILE A 151 -4.61 -12.52 -4.88
N ALA A 152 -5.38 -13.53 -5.28
CA ALA A 152 -5.21 -14.19 -6.57
C ALA A 152 -5.39 -13.20 -7.73
N THR A 153 -6.37 -12.30 -7.62
CA THR A 153 -6.64 -11.25 -8.62
C THR A 153 -5.49 -10.25 -8.73
N ILE A 154 -4.96 -9.78 -7.58
CA ILE A 154 -3.80 -8.87 -7.59
C ILE A 154 -2.56 -9.58 -8.13
N LEU A 155 -2.32 -10.84 -7.76
CA LEU A 155 -1.20 -11.61 -8.31
C LEU A 155 -1.29 -11.74 -9.84
N GLN A 156 -2.50 -11.90 -10.39
CA GLN A 156 -2.67 -11.87 -11.84
C GLN A 156 -2.38 -10.49 -12.45
N LEU A 157 -2.75 -9.40 -11.77
CA LEU A 157 -2.41 -8.07 -12.27
C LEU A 157 -0.91 -7.82 -12.33
N LEU A 158 -0.17 -8.31 -11.33
CA LEU A 158 1.29 -8.30 -11.35
C LEU A 158 1.80 -9.10 -12.57
N PHE A 159 1.29 -10.32 -12.76
CA PHE A 159 1.62 -11.19 -13.89
C PHE A 159 1.34 -10.54 -15.26
N ASP A 160 0.18 -9.91 -15.44
CA ASP A 160 -0.20 -9.26 -16.70
C ASP A 160 0.67 -8.04 -17.00
N SER A 161 1.09 -7.31 -15.95
CA SER A 161 2.04 -6.20 -16.07
C SER A 161 3.40 -6.70 -16.58
N GLU A 162 3.90 -7.80 -16.02
CA GLU A 162 5.16 -8.44 -16.44
C GLU A 162 5.06 -8.95 -17.89
N SER A 163 3.91 -9.52 -18.27
CA SER A 163 3.64 -10.03 -19.62
C SER A 163 3.77 -8.93 -20.68
N ALA A 164 3.26 -7.74 -20.39
CA ALA A 164 3.32 -6.62 -21.32
C ALA A 164 4.77 -6.20 -21.61
N THR A 165 5.61 -6.11 -20.58
CA THR A 165 7.04 -5.78 -20.73
C THR A 165 7.79 -6.88 -21.49
N LEU A 166 7.58 -8.15 -21.15
CA LEU A 166 8.23 -9.26 -21.87
C LEU A 166 7.80 -9.32 -23.33
N ALA A 167 6.52 -9.06 -23.64
CA ALA A 167 6.04 -9.05 -25.01
C ALA A 167 6.72 -7.94 -25.85
N GLN A 168 6.99 -6.78 -25.24
CA GLN A 168 7.77 -5.72 -25.87
C GLN A 168 9.20 -6.18 -26.19
N ILE A 169 9.88 -6.82 -25.24
CA ILE A 169 11.25 -7.32 -25.43
C ILE A 169 11.33 -8.38 -26.54
N TYR A 170 10.38 -9.30 -26.59
CA TYR A 170 10.27 -10.26 -27.69
C TYR A 170 10.10 -9.58 -29.05
N TRP A 171 9.27 -8.53 -29.10
CA TRP A 171 9.05 -7.75 -30.31
C TRP A 171 10.33 -7.01 -30.74
N GLU A 172 11.06 -6.38 -29.82
CA GLU A 172 12.34 -5.70 -30.07
C GLU A 172 13.41 -6.69 -30.54
N ALA A 173 13.43 -7.91 -29.99
CA ALA A 173 14.29 -9.01 -30.41
C ALA A 173 13.82 -9.72 -31.69
N ASN A 174 12.77 -9.22 -32.37
CA ASN A 174 12.16 -9.81 -33.57
C ASN A 174 11.83 -11.32 -33.41
N THR A 175 11.37 -11.70 -32.22
CA THR A 175 11.07 -13.08 -31.83
C THR A 175 9.57 -13.23 -31.58
N SER A 176 8.95 -14.28 -32.13
CA SER A 176 7.52 -14.52 -31.91
C SER A 176 7.27 -15.07 -30.51
N LEU A 177 6.21 -14.62 -29.84
CA LEU A 177 5.76 -15.17 -28.54
C LEU A 177 5.45 -16.69 -28.61
N SER A 178 5.09 -17.19 -29.80
CA SER A 178 4.82 -18.62 -30.02
C SER A 178 6.08 -19.45 -30.30
N SER A 179 7.22 -18.80 -30.54
CA SER A 179 8.48 -19.48 -30.82
C SER A 179 9.13 -19.93 -29.52
N ARG A 180 9.84 -21.05 -29.58
CA ARG A 180 10.69 -21.47 -28.46
C ARG A 180 12.07 -20.86 -28.59
N ILE A 181 12.61 -20.39 -27.48
CA ILE A 181 13.90 -19.72 -27.41
C ILE A 181 14.98 -20.59 -26.75
N THR A 182 16.24 -20.26 -26.99
CA THR A 182 17.38 -20.95 -26.36
C THR A 182 17.66 -20.38 -24.97
N HIS A 183 18.42 -21.10 -24.14
CA HIS A 183 18.90 -20.59 -22.86
C HIS A 183 19.62 -19.23 -22.98
N GLY A 184 20.47 -19.06 -23.99
CA GLY A 184 21.18 -17.79 -24.20
C GLY A 184 20.24 -16.63 -24.49
N MET A 185 19.19 -16.87 -25.29
CA MET A 185 18.16 -15.87 -25.55
C MET A 185 17.32 -15.58 -24.31
N MET A 186 16.99 -16.60 -23.51
CA MET A 186 16.25 -16.42 -22.26
C MET A 186 17.01 -15.53 -21.27
N VAL A 187 18.32 -15.76 -21.11
CA VAL A 187 19.18 -14.91 -20.27
C VAL A 187 19.16 -13.47 -20.77
N ALA A 188 19.43 -13.24 -22.05
CA ALA A 188 19.47 -11.89 -22.62
C ALA A 188 18.12 -11.16 -22.49
N MET A 189 17.01 -11.84 -22.79
CA MET A 189 15.66 -11.26 -22.67
C MET A 189 15.29 -10.93 -21.22
N LEU A 190 15.75 -11.74 -20.26
CA LEU A 190 15.51 -11.45 -18.84
C LEU A 190 16.44 -10.36 -18.30
N GLU A 191 17.65 -10.20 -18.84
CA GLU A 191 18.50 -9.04 -18.56
C GLU A 191 17.84 -7.75 -19.07
N ASP A 192 17.37 -7.74 -20.31
CA ASP A 192 16.60 -6.61 -20.88
C ASP A 192 15.34 -6.32 -20.05
N TYR A 193 14.66 -7.37 -19.57
CA TYR A 193 13.52 -7.24 -18.67
C TYR A 193 13.89 -6.59 -17.35
N MET A 194 15.00 -6.99 -16.73
CA MET A 194 15.48 -6.38 -15.48
C MET A 194 15.77 -4.89 -15.66
N VAL A 195 16.36 -4.49 -16.79
CA VAL A 195 16.60 -3.06 -17.09
C VAL A 195 15.27 -2.31 -17.23
N HIS A 196 14.33 -2.84 -18.02
CA HIS A 196 12.98 -2.27 -18.16
C HIS A 196 12.25 -2.13 -16.83
N TRP A 197 12.36 -3.15 -15.99
CA TRP A 197 11.65 -3.22 -14.72
C TRP A 197 12.22 -2.29 -13.65
N LEU A 198 13.55 -2.18 -13.56
CA LEU A 198 14.24 -1.32 -12.59
C LEU A 198 14.19 0.17 -12.95
N VAL A 199 14.35 0.51 -14.24
CA VAL A 199 14.33 1.90 -14.71
C VAL A 199 12.90 2.43 -14.84
N GLY A 200 11.93 1.55 -15.08
CA GLY A 200 10.52 1.89 -15.16
C GLY A 200 10.16 2.59 -16.47
N GLU A 201 9.41 3.70 -16.39
CA GLU A 201 8.79 4.35 -17.55
C GLU A 201 9.67 5.39 -18.26
N ASP A 202 10.90 5.62 -17.78
CA ASP A 202 11.84 6.55 -18.41
C ASP A 202 12.44 5.95 -19.70
N LYS A 203 11.72 6.14 -20.80
CA LYS A 203 12.11 5.65 -22.13
C LYS A 203 13.45 6.21 -22.60
N GLU A 204 13.82 7.42 -22.20
CA GLU A 204 15.07 8.04 -22.62
C GLU A 204 16.24 7.40 -21.90
N ALA A 205 16.10 7.16 -20.59
CA ALA A 205 17.07 6.38 -19.82
C ALA A 205 17.19 4.94 -20.35
N LEU A 206 16.06 4.26 -20.62
CA LEU A 206 16.07 2.89 -21.14
C LEU A 206 16.88 2.74 -22.44
N VAL A 207 16.67 3.64 -23.40
CA VAL A 207 17.40 3.60 -24.69
C VAL A 207 18.91 3.73 -24.48
N GLN A 208 19.34 4.60 -23.56
CA GLN A 208 20.75 4.80 -23.26
C GLN A 208 21.38 3.60 -22.56
N LEU A 209 20.63 2.95 -21.65
CA LEU A 209 21.14 1.89 -20.79
C LEU A 209 21.23 0.54 -21.50
N LEU A 210 20.24 0.17 -22.32
CA LEU A 210 20.20 -1.13 -23.02
C LEU A 210 21.34 -1.33 -24.04
N HIS A 211 22.01 -0.26 -24.46
CA HIS A 211 23.07 -0.32 -25.48
C HIS A 211 24.45 0.06 -24.94
N ASN A 212 24.59 0.29 -23.62
CA ASN A 212 25.83 0.80 -23.03
C ASN A 212 26.03 0.29 -21.60
N ASP A 213 26.84 -0.76 -21.46
CA ASP A 213 27.20 -1.38 -20.18
C ASP A 213 27.85 -0.37 -19.20
N ASP A 214 28.64 0.59 -19.68
CA ASP A 214 29.27 1.60 -18.83
C ASP A 214 28.24 2.57 -18.24
N ALA A 215 27.21 2.93 -19.02
CA ALA A 215 26.09 3.74 -18.55
C ALA A 215 25.21 2.94 -17.58
N LEU A 216 24.99 1.66 -17.88
CA LEU A 216 24.22 0.75 -17.04
C LEU A 216 24.83 0.61 -15.65
N ASN A 217 26.15 0.42 -15.56
CA ASN A 217 26.85 0.34 -14.28
C ASN A 217 26.89 1.67 -13.51
N GLN A 218 26.70 2.81 -14.18
CA GLN A 218 26.60 4.12 -13.52
C GLN A 218 25.20 4.35 -12.91
N VAL A 219 24.14 4.00 -13.65
CA VAL A 219 22.75 4.22 -13.22
C VAL A 219 22.24 3.12 -12.28
N LEU A 220 22.66 1.88 -12.50
CA LEU A 220 22.39 0.73 -11.63
C LEU A 220 23.71 0.24 -11.03
N PRO A 221 24.24 0.92 -9.99
CA PRO A 221 25.36 0.39 -9.23
C PRO A 221 25.06 -1.03 -8.80
N ARG A 222 26.03 -1.94 -8.97
CA ARG A 222 25.91 -3.39 -8.72
C ARG A 222 25.09 -4.19 -9.75
N TRP A 223 25.01 -3.75 -11.01
CA TRP A 223 24.44 -4.55 -12.10
C TRP A 223 24.96 -6.00 -12.13
N GLU A 224 26.26 -6.21 -11.89
CA GLU A 224 26.85 -7.56 -11.80
C GLU A 224 26.16 -8.43 -10.72
N SER A 225 25.83 -7.86 -9.56
CA SER A 225 25.08 -8.58 -8.50
C SER A 225 23.67 -8.94 -8.96
N ILE A 226 23.01 -8.07 -9.73
CA ILE A 226 21.69 -8.32 -10.31
C ILE A 226 21.75 -9.44 -11.34
N GLN A 227 22.79 -9.49 -12.18
CA GLN A 227 23.01 -10.59 -13.13
C GLN A 227 23.22 -11.93 -12.41
N PHE A 228 23.96 -11.95 -11.29
CA PHE A 228 24.12 -13.16 -10.49
C PHE A 228 22.80 -13.63 -9.86
N PHE A 229 21.98 -12.70 -9.36
CA PHE A 229 20.64 -12.99 -8.88
C PHE A 229 19.77 -13.60 -9.98
N LEU A 230 19.71 -12.96 -11.15
CA LEU A 230 18.96 -13.45 -12.30
C LEU A 230 19.40 -14.86 -12.72
N ALA A 231 20.71 -15.09 -12.81
CA ALA A 231 21.25 -16.41 -13.12
C ALA A 231 20.86 -17.48 -12.08
N GLY A 232 20.73 -17.08 -10.81
CA GLY A 232 20.20 -17.91 -9.73
C GLY A 232 18.73 -18.31 -9.97
N GLU A 233 17.87 -17.35 -10.32
CA GLU A 233 16.46 -17.61 -10.58
C GLU A 233 16.23 -18.47 -11.83
N ILE A 234 16.97 -18.22 -12.92
CA ILE A 234 16.95 -19.09 -14.11
C ILE A 234 17.37 -20.52 -13.75
N ARG A 235 18.40 -20.68 -12.90
CA ARG A 235 18.87 -22.01 -12.46
C ARG A 235 17.81 -22.72 -11.60
N ARG A 236 17.16 -22.00 -10.69
CA ARG A 236 16.08 -22.52 -9.84
C ARG A 236 14.90 -22.98 -10.70
N PHE A 237 14.49 -22.15 -11.66
CA PHE A 237 13.45 -22.48 -12.62
C PHE A 237 13.79 -23.75 -13.40
N ARG A 238 14.99 -23.83 -13.99
CA ARG A 238 15.42 -25.00 -14.77
C ARG A 238 15.36 -26.28 -13.94
N HIS A 239 15.79 -26.23 -12.68
CA HIS A 239 15.71 -27.38 -11.77
C HIS A 239 14.26 -27.83 -11.54
N ARG A 240 13.32 -26.90 -11.32
CA ARG A 240 11.88 -27.22 -11.19
C ARG A 240 11.31 -27.79 -12.49
N HIS A 241 11.63 -27.17 -13.62
CA HIS A 241 11.17 -27.56 -14.94
C HIS A 241 11.63 -28.97 -15.31
N GLU A 242 12.90 -29.32 -15.06
CA GLU A 242 13.45 -30.67 -15.26
C GLU A 242 12.77 -31.73 -14.39
N GLN A 243 12.41 -31.39 -13.15
CA GLN A 243 11.71 -32.32 -12.25
C GLN A 243 10.26 -32.60 -12.68
N GLN A 244 9.57 -31.61 -13.25
CA GLN A 244 8.20 -31.76 -13.74
C GLN A 244 8.15 -32.47 -15.10
N MET A 245 9.07 -32.13 -16.00
CA MET A 245 9.20 -32.72 -17.34
C MET A 245 10.07 -33.98 -17.32
N ARG A 246 9.64 -35.04 -16.62
CA ARG A 246 10.37 -36.33 -16.55
C ARG A 246 10.56 -37.08 -17.90
N SER A 247 10.33 -36.46 -19.07
CA SER A 247 10.44 -37.14 -20.38
C SER A 247 10.55 -36.21 -21.61
N LEU A 248 11.66 -36.37 -22.35
CA LEU A 248 11.84 -36.25 -23.82
C LEU A 248 11.80 -34.89 -24.57
N THR A 249 11.65 -33.73 -23.93
CA THR A 249 11.82 -32.43 -24.63
C THR A 249 13.28 -31.95 -24.61
N SER A 250 13.69 -31.20 -25.64
CA SER A 250 15.05 -30.62 -25.74
C SER A 250 15.38 -29.84 -24.46
N PRO A 251 16.43 -30.20 -23.71
CA PRO A 251 16.73 -29.66 -22.38
C PRO A 251 17.13 -28.17 -22.34
N ASN A 252 16.94 -27.44 -23.44
CA ASN A 252 17.46 -26.09 -23.65
C ASN A 252 16.52 -25.21 -24.51
N SER A 253 15.22 -25.49 -24.47
CA SER A 253 14.22 -24.81 -25.30
C SER A 253 13.02 -24.37 -24.46
N TYR A 254 12.80 -23.06 -24.37
CA TYR A 254 11.86 -22.43 -23.45
C TYR A 254 10.72 -21.72 -24.20
N SER A 255 9.51 -21.77 -23.68
CA SER A 255 8.37 -21.00 -24.19
C SER A 255 8.30 -19.59 -23.60
N PHE A 256 7.37 -18.76 -24.08
CA PHE A 256 7.11 -17.45 -23.48
C PHE A 256 6.66 -17.58 -22.02
N GLU A 257 5.82 -18.57 -21.71
CA GLU A 257 5.36 -18.87 -20.35
C GLU A 257 6.52 -19.26 -19.44
N ASP A 258 7.51 -20.03 -19.94
CA ASP A 258 8.71 -20.36 -19.17
C ASP A 258 9.53 -19.10 -18.80
N VAL A 259 9.63 -18.11 -19.70
CA VAL A 259 10.32 -16.84 -19.40
C VAL A 259 9.53 -16.01 -18.40
N HIS A 260 8.20 -16.00 -18.56
CA HIS A 260 7.31 -15.28 -17.68
C HIS A 260 7.34 -15.84 -16.25
N ASP A 261 7.31 -17.17 -16.09
CA ASP A 261 7.44 -17.83 -14.78
C ASP A 261 8.70 -17.38 -14.03
N VAL A 262 9.80 -17.11 -14.74
CA VAL A 262 11.02 -16.56 -14.15
C VAL A 262 10.85 -15.09 -13.76
N ALA A 263 10.23 -14.26 -14.61
CA ALA A 263 9.92 -12.87 -14.28
C ALA A 263 9.02 -12.75 -13.04
N SER A 264 7.99 -13.61 -12.91
CA SER A 264 7.13 -13.67 -11.73
C SER A 264 7.90 -14.08 -10.47
N GLU A 265 8.86 -15.00 -10.56
CA GLU A 265 9.71 -15.38 -9.42
C GLU A 265 10.68 -14.24 -9.05
N ILE A 266 11.22 -13.52 -10.04
CA ILE A 266 12.02 -12.31 -9.82
C ILE A 266 11.22 -11.31 -8.99
N THR A 267 10.01 -10.93 -9.41
CA THR A 267 9.17 -9.97 -8.69
C THR A 267 8.93 -10.37 -7.22
N ARG A 268 8.73 -11.66 -6.94
CA ARG A 268 8.45 -12.15 -5.58
C ARG A 268 9.69 -12.26 -4.69
N SER A 269 10.87 -12.42 -5.27
CA SER A 269 12.12 -12.69 -4.53
C SER A 269 13.10 -11.52 -4.52
N PHE A 270 12.88 -10.50 -5.35
CA PHE A 270 13.82 -9.39 -5.52
C PHE A 270 14.02 -8.57 -4.24
N ALA A 271 12.97 -8.31 -3.46
CA ALA A 271 13.11 -7.59 -2.19
C ALA A 271 14.07 -8.30 -1.22
N SER A 272 14.01 -9.64 -1.13
CA SER A 272 14.93 -10.42 -0.30
C SER A 272 16.38 -10.36 -0.80
N PHE A 273 16.58 -10.28 -2.12
CA PHE A 273 17.91 -10.03 -2.69
C PHE A 273 18.42 -8.62 -2.37
N TRP A 274 17.54 -7.62 -2.48
CA TRP A 274 17.84 -6.22 -2.25
C TRP A 274 17.99 -5.86 -0.76
N GLU A 275 17.53 -6.73 0.14
CA GLU A 275 17.51 -6.49 1.58
C GLU A 275 18.90 -6.12 2.14
N SER A 276 19.97 -6.66 1.56
CA SER A 276 21.33 -6.27 1.98
C SER A 276 21.65 -4.79 1.78
N GLU A 277 21.07 -4.14 0.76
CA GLU A 277 21.18 -2.69 0.54
C GLU A 277 20.34 -1.90 1.54
N CYS A 278 19.12 -2.37 1.78
CA CYS A 278 18.23 -1.80 2.79
C CYS A 278 18.87 -1.83 4.18
N GLU A 279 19.43 -2.97 4.57
CA GLU A 279 20.14 -3.12 5.83
C GLU A 279 21.44 -2.30 5.86
N ASN A 280 22.19 -2.20 4.76
CA ASN A 280 23.35 -1.30 4.74
C ASN A 280 22.95 0.16 5.03
N MET A 281 21.91 0.65 4.36
CA MET A 281 21.38 1.99 4.55
C MET A 281 20.87 2.20 5.97
N LYS A 282 20.08 1.25 6.50
CA LYS A 282 19.57 1.27 7.88
C LYS A 282 20.70 1.29 8.90
N MET A 283 21.75 0.49 8.71
CA MET A 283 22.91 0.46 9.61
C MET A 283 23.68 1.78 9.64
N GLN A 284 23.75 2.52 8.52
CA GLN A 284 24.32 3.87 8.51
C GLN A 284 23.49 4.84 9.35
N LEU A 285 22.16 4.78 9.24
CA LEU A 285 21.25 5.60 10.05
C LEU A 285 21.37 5.24 11.54
N ILE A 286 21.43 3.95 11.88
CA ILE A 286 21.59 3.46 13.25
C ILE A 286 22.89 3.98 13.88
N ARG A 287 23.99 4.08 13.12
CA ARG A 287 25.25 4.68 13.61
C ARG A 287 25.09 6.15 14.03
N MET A 288 24.10 6.86 13.50
CA MET A 288 23.81 8.24 13.87
C MET A 288 22.83 8.37 15.05
N ASP A 289 22.06 7.32 15.34
CA ASP A 289 21.13 7.17 16.48
C ASP A 289 21.89 6.89 17.78
N ALA A 290 22.54 7.93 18.30
CA ALA A 290 23.34 7.85 19.52
C ALA A 290 22.53 7.49 20.78
N ARG A 291 21.20 7.66 20.75
CA ARG A 291 20.32 7.46 21.92
C ARG A 291 19.59 6.13 21.89
N GLY A 292 19.62 5.40 20.78
CA GLY A 292 18.89 4.15 20.64
C GLY A 292 17.39 4.33 20.50
N THR A 293 16.93 5.53 20.12
CA THR A 293 15.50 5.86 20.02
C THR A 293 14.94 5.64 18.62
N GLY A 294 15.74 5.10 17.69
CA GLY A 294 15.37 4.94 16.28
C GLY A 294 15.24 6.27 15.54
N ARG A 295 15.88 7.33 16.05
CA ARG A 295 15.80 8.68 15.49
C ARG A 295 17.19 9.26 15.27
N VAL A 296 17.35 9.95 14.14
CA VAL A 296 18.60 10.60 13.74
C VAL A 296 18.41 12.11 13.71
N PRO A 297 19.20 12.91 14.45
CA PRO A 297 19.14 14.36 14.32
C PRO A 297 19.29 14.80 12.86
N LEU A 298 18.39 15.65 12.36
CA LEU A 298 18.39 16.09 10.95
C LEU A 298 19.72 16.74 10.55
N SER A 299 20.40 17.39 11.50
CA SER A 299 21.75 17.92 11.32
C SER A 299 22.80 16.85 10.99
N LYS A 300 22.73 15.67 11.60
CA LYS A 300 23.62 14.54 11.28
C LYS A 300 23.24 13.88 9.97
N PHE A 301 21.94 13.74 9.70
CA PHE A 301 21.43 13.20 8.43
C PHE A 301 21.99 14.01 7.24
N TYR A 302 21.80 15.33 7.26
CA TYR A 302 22.34 16.21 6.21
C TYR A 302 23.87 16.40 6.27
N GLY A 303 24.48 16.39 7.46
CA GLY A 303 25.95 16.42 7.59
C GLY A 303 26.60 15.23 6.88
N THR A 304 26.05 14.03 7.07
CA THR A 304 26.54 12.82 6.39
C THR A 304 26.32 12.89 4.87
N SER A 305 25.22 13.53 4.43
CA SER A 305 24.96 13.80 3.01
C SER A 305 26.02 14.65 2.33
N LEU A 306 26.51 15.68 3.04
CA LEU A 306 27.54 16.57 2.54
C LEU A 306 28.92 15.90 2.51
N ASP A 307 29.20 15.02 3.46
CA ASP A 307 30.54 14.46 3.65
C ASP A 307 30.80 13.18 2.85
N SER A 308 29.87 12.22 2.88
CA SER A 308 30.19 10.84 2.50
C SER A 308 29.05 10.02 1.91
N GLU A 309 27.79 10.41 2.11
CA GLU A 309 26.64 9.61 1.68
C GLU A 309 25.58 10.43 0.95
N TRP A 310 25.73 10.56 -0.37
CA TRP A 310 24.82 11.36 -1.20
C TRP A 310 23.36 10.91 -1.12
N ARG A 311 23.07 9.67 -0.71
CA ARG A 311 21.71 9.11 -0.63
C ARG A 311 20.79 9.86 0.34
N PHE A 312 21.31 10.39 1.45
CA PHE A 312 20.52 11.08 2.48
C PHE A 312 20.21 12.55 2.13
N SER A 313 19.46 12.77 1.05
CA SER A 313 19.36 14.10 0.42
C SER A 313 17.95 14.65 0.30
N GLU A 314 16.94 13.93 0.78
CA GLU A 314 15.55 14.33 0.71
C GLU A 314 15.30 15.63 1.49
N SER A 315 14.45 16.50 0.95
CA SER A 315 14.09 17.78 1.59
C SER A 315 13.29 17.58 2.87
N GLU A 316 13.34 18.56 3.76
CA GLU A 316 12.55 18.54 5.00
C GLU A 316 11.05 18.43 4.70
N ALA A 317 10.60 19.09 3.63
CA ALA A 317 9.21 19.05 3.17
C ALA A 317 8.81 17.63 2.75
N TYR A 318 9.65 16.93 2.01
CA TYR A 318 9.39 15.56 1.58
C TYR A 318 9.47 14.56 2.74
N LEU A 319 10.47 14.69 3.63
CA LEU A 319 10.58 13.84 4.83
C LEU A 319 9.35 13.96 5.74
N ARG A 320 8.78 15.17 5.87
CA ARG A 320 7.53 15.40 6.60
C ARG A 320 6.35 14.70 5.92
N GLU A 321 6.24 14.81 4.61
CA GLU A 321 5.17 14.19 3.82
C GLU A 321 5.16 12.66 3.97
N LEU A 322 6.34 12.05 4.01
CA LEU A 322 6.51 10.61 4.28
C LEU A 322 6.21 10.21 5.74
N GLY A 323 6.04 11.18 6.64
CA GLY A 323 5.98 10.91 8.08
C GLY A 323 7.31 10.43 8.66
N ALA A 324 8.42 10.70 7.97
CA ALA A 324 9.77 10.34 8.40
C ALA A 324 10.42 11.43 9.25
N LEU A 325 9.81 12.61 9.39
CA LEU A 325 10.35 13.72 10.18
C LEU A 325 9.58 13.92 11.50
N ASP A 326 10.32 14.00 12.59
CA ASP A 326 9.87 14.43 13.90
C ASP A 326 10.29 15.85 14.21
N GLU A 327 9.32 16.66 14.60
CA GLU A 327 9.51 18.06 14.97
C GLU A 327 8.91 18.38 16.34
N THR A 328 8.57 17.34 17.12
CA THR A 328 7.81 17.50 18.37
C THR A 328 8.69 17.82 19.57
N SER A 329 9.94 17.38 19.59
CA SER A 329 10.85 17.67 20.71
C SER A 329 11.43 19.08 20.59
N PRO A 330 11.15 19.98 21.55
CA PRO A 330 11.77 21.31 21.57
C PRO A 330 13.26 21.24 21.98
N TRP A 331 13.73 20.10 22.50
CA TRP A 331 15.07 19.90 23.03
C TRP A 331 16.01 19.26 22.01
N HIS A 332 15.50 18.28 21.25
CA HIS A 332 16.29 17.53 20.28
C HIS A 332 16.28 18.16 18.87
N GLY A 333 15.37 19.11 18.64
CA GLY A 333 15.16 19.68 17.32
C GLY A 333 14.53 18.66 16.38
N LYS A 334 14.76 18.82 15.08
CA LYS A 334 14.18 17.93 14.07
C LYS A 334 14.96 16.64 13.95
N GLU A 335 14.26 15.52 13.91
CA GLU A 335 14.88 14.18 13.81
C GLU A 335 14.20 13.34 12.75
N VAL A 336 14.98 12.55 12.03
CA VAL A 336 14.48 11.57 11.06
C VAL A 336 14.19 10.26 11.78
N ILE A 337 12.96 9.75 11.63
CA ILE A 337 12.50 8.47 12.15
C ILE A 337 13.00 7.37 11.21
N ILE A 338 13.94 6.54 11.68
CA ILE A 338 14.67 5.58 10.83
C ILE A 338 13.70 4.61 10.14
N SER A 339 12.80 3.99 10.91
CA SER A 339 11.83 3.03 10.39
C SER A 339 10.94 3.63 9.29
N ASN A 340 10.46 4.86 9.48
CA ASN A 340 9.59 5.53 8.52
C ASN A 340 10.36 5.97 7.27
N TYR A 341 11.63 6.36 7.43
CA TYR A 341 12.50 6.66 6.30
C TYR A 341 12.76 5.41 5.46
N ILE A 342 13.22 4.31 6.06
CA ILE A 342 13.53 3.05 5.34
C ILE A 342 12.29 2.51 4.61
N GLN A 343 11.12 2.55 5.26
CA GLN A 343 9.86 2.14 4.64
C GLN A 343 9.23 3.21 3.73
N GLY A 344 9.88 4.37 3.59
CA GLY A 344 9.45 5.48 2.76
C GLY A 344 9.54 5.16 1.27
N THR A 345 8.71 5.81 0.47
CA THR A 345 8.60 5.52 -0.97
C THR A 345 9.80 5.92 -1.80
N SER A 346 10.64 6.84 -1.30
CA SER A 346 11.93 7.15 -1.93
C SER A 346 12.92 5.98 -1.86
N ASN A 347 12.68 5.00 -0.99
CA ASN A 347 13.52 3.81 -0.81
C ASN A 347 12.95 2.55 -1.49
N CYS A 348 11.96 2.70 -2.39
CA CYS A 348 11.50 1.62 -3.25
C CYS A 348 12.35 1.52 -4.52
N ILE A 349 13.02 0.39 -4.72
CA ILE A 349 13.92 0.15 -5.86
C ILE A 349 13.17 -0.03 -7.18
N VAL A 350 11.95 -0.58 -7.14
CA VAL A 350 11.09 -0.71 -8.32
C VAL A 350 9.82 0.09 -8.09
N SER A 351 9.42 0.85 -9.10
CA SER A 351 8.15 1.56 -9.14
C SER A 351 7.46 1.34 -10.49
N THR A 352 6.49 0.43 -10.54
CA THR A 352 5.59 0.25 -11.69
C THR A 352 4.30 1.04 -11.49
N SER A 353 3.46 1.10 -12.53
CA SER A 353 2.11 1.70 -12.47
C SER A 353 1.19 1.03 -11.43
N HIS A 354 1.42 -0.24 -11.09
CA HIS A 354 0.51 -1.04 -10.26
C HIS A 354 1.06 -1.36 -8.86
N PHE A 355 2.39 -1.44 -8.72
CA PHE A 355 3.03 -1.82 -7.47
C PHE A 355 4.44 -1.25 -7.36
N ARG A 356 5.01 -1.37 -6.17
CA ARG A 356 6.40 -1.02 -5.87
C ARG A 356 7.09 -2.17 -5.16
N VAL A 357 8.39 -2.30 -5.36
CA VAL A 357 9.24 -3.20 -4.57
C VAL A 357 10.10 -2.34 -3.66
N CYS A 358 9.95 -2.51 -2.35
CA CYS A 358 10.56 -1.70 -1.32
C CYS A 358 11.28 -2.60 -0.29
N CYS A 359 12.00 -1.96 0.64
CA CYS A 359 12.64 -2.67 1.75
C CYS A 359 11.64 -3.50 2.57
N LEU A 360 12.08 -4.67 3.04
CA LEU A 360 11.23 -5.54 3.84
C LEU A 360 10.89 -4.88 5.17
N ASN A 361 9.63 -4.97 5.58
CA ASN A 361 9.18 -4.43 6.86
C ASN A 361 9.39 -5.46 7.98
N MET A 362 10.47 -5.34 8.74
CA MET A 362 10.75 -6.28 9.84
C MET A 362 9.69 -6.27 10.95
N CYS A 363 9.00 -5.15 11.16
CA CYS A 363 7.89 -5.11 12.12
C CYS A 363 6.74 -6.04 11.73
N GLU A 364 6.55 -6.29 10.43
CA GLU A 364 5.53 -7.23 9.95
C GLU A 364 5.86 -8.67 10.38
N HIS A 365 7.14 -9.02 10.55
CA HIS A 365 7.54 -10.31 11.13
C HIS A 365 7.20 -10.36 12.63
N LEU A 366 7.54 -9.32 13.39
CA LEU A 366 7.21 -9.22 14.82
C LEU A 366 5.69 -9.31 15.06
N LEU A 367 4.91 -8.58 14.25
CA LEU A 367 3.45 -8.66 14.29
C LEU A 367 2.94 -10.06 13.98
N THR A 368 3.55 -10.77 13.03
CA THR A 368 3.15 -12.16 12.73
C THR A 368 3.34 -13.08 13.93
N GLU A 369 4.45 -12.95 14.66
CA GLU A 369 4.71 -13.75 15.87
C GLU A 369 3.71 -13.42 16.97
N ILE A 370 3.38 -12.14 17.17
CA ILE A 370 2.37 -11.69 18.13
C ILE A 370 0.98 -12.21 17.76
N GLU A 371 0.57 -12.06 16.49
CA GLU A 371 -0.72 -12.53 15.96
C GLU A 371 -0.86 -14.05 16.12
N THR A 372 0.20 -14.81 15.83
CA THR A 372 0.23 -16.27 15.94
C THR A 372 0.20 -16.74 17.39
N ALA A 373 0.87 -16.02 18.31
CA ALA A 373 0.90 -16.40 19.71
C ALA A 373 -0.42 -16.08 20.45
N LEU A 374 -1.09 -15.00 20.07
CA LEU A 374 -2.30 -14.53 20.75
C LEU A 374 -3.61 -15.04 20.12
N GLU A 375 -3.61 -15.33 18.83
CA GLU A 375 -4.76 -15.87 18.07
C GLU A 375 -6.09 -15.09 18.27
N SER A 376 -6.01 -13.80 18.57
CA SER A 376 -7.16 -12.95 18.92
C SER A 376 -6.97 -11.53 18.40
N SER A 377 -8.07 -10.78 18.21
CA SER A 377 -8.03 -9.37 17.82
C SER A 377 -7.78 -8.41 18.97
N THR A 378 -8.00 -8.87 20.20
CA THR A 378 -7.67 -8.15 21.42
C THR A 378 -6.95 -9.08 22.40
N ALA A 379 -6.11 -8.52 23.26
CA ALA A 379 -5.39 -9.29 24.28
C ALA A 379 -5.21 -8.51 25.59
N LEU A 380 -4.97 -9.23 26.69
CA LEU A 380 -4.64 -8.59 27.96
C LEU A 380 -3.21 -8.03 27.92
N PRO A 381 -2.92 -6.93 28.65
CA PRO A 381 -1.56 -6.40 28.76
C PRO A 381 -0.53 -7.44 29.19
N SER A 382 -0.88 -8.32 30.13
CA SER A 382 0.01 -9.38 30.62
C SER A 382 0.44 -10.35 29.53
N ASP A 383 -0.49 -10.71 28.63
CA ASP A 383 -0.25 -11.70 27.58
C ASP A 383 0.64 -11.09 26.49
N ILE A 384 0.36 -9.84 26.12
CA ILE A 384 1.21 -9.06 25.20
C ILE A 384 2.63 -8.93 25.77
N LEU A 385 2.77 -8.53 27.04
CA LEU A 385 4.09 -8.38 27.66
C LEU A 385 4.85 -9.71 27.69
N HIS A 386 4.16 -10.82 27.98
CA HIS A 386 4.77 -12.14 27.95
C HIS A 386 5.31 -12.47 26.55
N VAL A 387 4.48 -12.33 25.50
CA VAL A 387 4.90 -12.61 24.12
C VAL A 387 6.04 -11.68 23.69
N VAL A 388 5.88 -10.36 23.85
CA VAL A 388 6.85 -9.36 23.40
C VAL A 388 8.20 -9.51 24.09
N SER A 389 8.23 -9.93 25.36
CA SER A 389 9.49 -10.18 26.08
C SER A 389 10.31 -11.34 25.51
N THR A 390 9.72 -12.20 24.69
CA THR A 390 10.39 -13.33 24.03
C THR A 390 10.84 -13.03 22.60
N LEU A 391 10.37 -11.92 22.02
CA LEU A 391 10.73 -11.54 20.66
C LEU A 391 12.19 -11.10 20.61
N VAL A 392 12.91 -11.57 19.60
CA VAL A 392 14.29 -11.17 19.32
C VAL A 392 14.26 -10.10 18.24
N ALA A 393 14.91 -8.97 18.51
CA ALA A 393 15.12 -7.92 17.52
C ALA A 393 16.54 -7.35 17.64
N PRO A 394 17.06 -6.69 16.59
CA PRO A 394 18.31 -5.94 16.69
C PRO A 394 18.18 -4.83 17.74
N THR A 395 18.87 -4.96 18.88
CA THR A 395 18.83 -3.95 19.95
C THR A 395 19.99 -2.96 19.82
N SER A 396 21.13 -3.40 19.26
CA SER A 396 22.27 -2.55 18.93
C SER A 396 23.00 -3.03 17.68
N ILE A 397 24.02 -2.27 17.25
CA ILE A 397 24.85 -2.60 16.07
C ILE A 397 25.54 -3.96 16.22
N ASP A 398 25.84 -4.36 17.47
CA ASP A 398 26.64 -5.55 17.78
C ASP A 398 25.88 -6.56 18.66
N ASP A 399 24.57 -6.36 18.91
CA ASP A 399 23.80 -7.20 19.85
C ASP A 399 22.34 -7.41 19.40
N GLU A 400 21.96 -8.68 19.25
CA GLU A 400 20.59 -9.14 19.09
C GLU A 400 20.07 -9.58 20.46
N GLY A 401 18.92 -9.05 20.87
CA GLY A 401 18.42 -9.28 22.22
C GLY A 401 16.93 -9.12 22.34
N THR A 402 16.42 -9.42 23.54
CA THR A 402 15.03 -9.14 23.91
C THR A 402 14.86 -7.65 24.18
N PRO A 403 13.71 -7.04 23.84
CA PRO A 403 13.49 -5.62 24.10
C PRO A 403 13.55 -5.33 25.61
N ASN A 404 14.23 -4.24 25.99
CA ASN A 404 14.14 -3.72 27.35
C ASN A 404 12.82 -2.95 27.49
N LEU A 405 11.92 -3.44 28.35
CA LEU A 405 10.62 -2.82 28.60
C LEU A 405 10.69 -1.95 29.87
N PRO A 406 11.00 -0.64 29.76
CA PRO A 406 10.96 0.25 30.91
C PRO A 406 9.54 0.34 31.48
N LYS A 407 9.44 0.66 32.77
CA LYS A 407 8.15 0.83 33.47
C LYS A 407 7.20 1.78 32.74
N THR A 408 7.73 2.80 32.07
CA THR A 408 6.95 3.74 31.25
C THR A 408 6.19 3.04 30.14
N LEU A 409 6.81 2.13 29.37
CA LEU A 409 6.12 1.38 28.32
C LEU A 409 5.10 0.39 28.87
N ILE A 410 5.38 -0.22 30.02
CA ILE A 410 4.43 -1.11 30.70
C ILE A 410 3.18 -0.32 31.12
N THR A 411 3.37 0.82 31.78
CA THR A 411 2.28 1.69 32.21
C THR A 411 1.49 2.25 31.02
N GLN A 412 2.16 2.59 29.91
CA GLN A 412 1.46 3.03 28.70
C GLN A 412 0.58 1.93 28.11
N LEU A 413 1.07 0.68 28.09
CA LEU A 413 0.27 -0.45 27.63
C LEU A 413 -0.96 -0.69 28.51
N GLU A 414 -0.81 -0.56 29.83
CA GLU A 414 -1.92 -0.63 30.79
C GLU A 414 -2.94 0.50 30.57
N GLN A 415 -2.49 1.73 30.26
CA GLN A 415 -3.37 2.86 29.94
C GLN A 415 -4.18 2.64 28.65
N ILE A 416 -3.58 2.03 27.63
CA ILE A 416 -4.30 1.66 26.39
C ILE A 416 -5.43 0.68 26.72
N ALA A 417 -5.17 -0.31 27.58
CA ALA A 417 -6.17 -1.28 28.01
C ALA A 417 -7.28 -0.65 28.86
N GLU A 418 -6.94 0.26 29.77
CA GLU A 418 -7.93 0.98 30.59
C GLU A 418 -8.91 1.78 29.72
N ALA A 419 -8.42 2.37 28.62
CA ALA A 419 -9.25 3.06 27.64
C ALA A 419 -10.10 2.12 26.75
N SER A 420 -9.84 0.80 26.77
CA SER A 420 -10.37 -0.20 25.82
C SER A 420 -10.95 -1.44 26.53
N ASP A 421 -11.82 -1.23 27.53
CA ASP A 421 -12.51 -2.28 28.29
C ASP A 421 -11.59 -3.34 28.93
N GLY A 422 -10.36 -2.96 29.26
CA GLY A 422 -9.36 -3.83 29.90
C GLY A 422 -8.57 -4.73 28.96
N THR A 423 -8.78 -4.63 27.64
CA THR A 423 -8.01 -5.37 26.62
C THR A 423 -7.41 -4.40 25.59
N ILE A 424 -6.41 -4.84 24.85
CA ILE A 424 -5.73 -4.01 23.84
C ILE A 424 -6.08 -4.51 22.45
N PRO A 425 -6.66 -3.66 21.58
CA PRO A 425 -6.83 -3.97 20.16
C PRO A 425 -5.46 -4.10 19.46
N LEU A 426 -5.13 -5.31 18.98
CA LEU A 426 -3.81 -5.60 18.39
C LEU A 426 -3.56 -4.88 17.06
N HIS A 427 -4.63 -4.44 16.40
CA HIS A 427 -4.53 -3.72 15.14
C HIS A 427 -4.86 -2.23 15.28
N GLY A 428 -4.97 -1.75 16.51
CA GLY A 428 -5.19 -0.33 16.81
C GLY A 428 -3.93 0.52 16.65
N ARG A 429 -4.12 1.81 16.39
CA ARG A 429 -3.02 2.78 16.23
C ARG A 429 -2.18 2.88 17.49
N LEU A 430 -2.78 2.87 18.68
CA LEU A 430 -2.09 2.97 19.96
C LEU A 430 -1.20 1.75 20.23
N PHE A 431 -1.64 0.54 19.87
CA PHE A 431 -0.78 -0.65 19.99
C PHE A 431 0.40 -0.61 19.03
N GLN A 432 0.18 -0.21 17.76
CA GLN A 432 1.26 0.00 16.80
C GLN A 432 2.23 1.09 17.27
N GLN A 433 1.72 2.14 17.93
CA GLN A 433 2.53 3.22 18.46
C GLN A 433 3.37 2.74 19.63
N TRP A 434 2.79 1.92 20.51
CA TRP A 434 3.52 1.24 21.56
C TRP A 434 4.62 0.34 20.99
N LEU A 435 4.33 -0.48 19.97
CA LEU A 435 5.32 -1.30 19.28
C LEU A 435 6.44 -0.49 18.64
N HIS A 436 6.14 0.68 18.06
CA HIS A 436 7.18 1.61 17.59
C HIS A 436 8.16 1.96 18.70
N TYR A 437 7.68 2.29 19.90
CA TYR A 437 8.59 2.63 21.00
C TYR A 437 9.28 1.43 21.65
N VAL A 438 8.73 0.22 21.52
CA VAL A 438 9.41 -1.03 21.91
C VAL A 438 10.51 -1.41 20.91
N PHE A 439 10.24 -1.25 19.61
CA PHE A 439 11.12 -1.63 18.51
C PHE A 439 11.35 -0.44 17.55
N PRO A 440 12.02 0.64 17.99
CA PRO A 440 12.05 1.93 17.27
C PRO A 440 12.82 1.93 15.95
N ARG A 441 13.61 0.89 15.69
CA ARG A 441 14.36 0.71 14.44
C ARG A 441 13.66 -0.20 13.44
N GLU A 442 12.62 -0.92 13.87
CA GLU A 442 11.93 -1.92 13.07
C GLU A 442 10.49 -1.48 12.75
N CYS A 443 9.77 -0.99 13.75
CA CYS A 443 8.36 -0.62 13.63
C CYS A 443 8.20 0.84 13.27
N VAL A 444 7.45 1.10 12.19
CA VAL A 444 7.11 2.47 11.75
C VAL A 444 6.23 3.18 12.77
N PHE A 445 6.44 4.48 12.97
CA PHE A 445 5.56 5.30 13.80
C PHE A 445 4.21 5.48 13.09
N PRO A 446 3.08 5.11 13.72
CA PRO A 446 1.76 5.17 13.11
C PRO A 446 1.15 6.57 13.28
N HIS A 447 1.48 7.44 12.33
CA HIS A 447 0.82 8.73 12.19
C HIS A 447 -0.68 8.55 11.97
N LYS A 448 -1.47 9.52 12.45
CA LYS A 448 -2.92 9.52 12.23
C LYS A 448 -3.23 9.58 10.74
N ALA A 449 -4.35 8.98 10.35
CA ALA A 449 -4.82 8.97 8.98
C ALA A 449 -4.85 10.40 8.40
N GLY A 450 -4.13 10.62 7.29
CA GLY A 450 -4.14 11.87 6.53
C GLY A 450 -3.07 12.88 6.91
N LEU A 451 -2.22 12.57 7.89
CA LEU A 451 -1.06 13.41 8.22
C LEU A 451 0.16 13.11 7.35
N THR A 452 0.16 11.99 6.63
CA THR A 452 1.29 11.50 5.83
C THR A 452 0.79 10.86 4.55
N SER A 453 1.62 10.81 3.52
CA SER A 453 1.30 10.17 2.24
C SER A 453 2.42 9.25 1.74
N SER A 454 2.17 8.58 0.61
CA SER A 454 3.05 7.60 -0.02
C SER A 454 3.41 8.06 -1.44
N VAL A 455 3.87 9.32 -1.54
CA VAL A 455 4.13 10.03 -2.80
C VAL A 455 5.53 9.71 -3.32
N ARG A 456 5.63 9.30 -4.58
CA ARG A 456 6.92 9.00 -5.22
C ARG A 456 7.72 10.28 -5.45
N PRO A 457 9.06 10.20 -5.49
CA PRO A 457 9.90 11.33 -5.89
C PRO A 457 9.44 11.99 -7.20
N VAL A 458 9.07 11.18 -8.21
CA VAL A 458 8.60 11.66 -9.52
C VAL A 458 7.21 12.31 -9.51
N ASP A 459 6.38 11.97 -8.52
CA ASP A 459 5.02 12.54 -8.37
C ASP A 459 4.98 13.70 -7.38
N TYR A 460 6.10 14.01 -6.74
CA TYR A 460 6.15 15.06 -5.73
C TYR A 460 6.21 16.43 -6.41
N GLU A 461 5.22 17.28 -6.12
CA GLU A 461 5.13 18.62 -6.73
C GLU A 461 6.20 19.61 -6.19
N GLY A 462 6.81 19.30 -5.05
CA GLY A 462 7.85 20.12 -4.42
C GLY A 462 9.27 19.69 -4.77
N ASP A 463 10.25 20.37 -4.17
CA ASP A 463 11.65 19.98 -4.30
C ASP A 463 11.90 18.69 -3.51
N PHE A 464 12.14 17.59 -4.24
CA PHE A 464 12.45 16.30 -3.63
C PHE A 464 13.78 16.34 -2.86
N HIS A 465 14.81 17.00 -3.42
CA HIS A 465 16.12 17.13 -2.78
C HIS A 465 16.24 18.41 -1.96
N ALA A 466 16.82 18.31 -0.77
CA ALA A 466 17.27 19.44 0.02
C ALA A 466 18.36 20.22 -0.74
N THR A 467 18.28 21.55 -0.73
CA THR A 467 19.33 22.39 -1.30
C THR A 467 20.61 22.32 -0.47
N ASP A 468 21.76 22.60 -1.07
CA ASP A 468 23.01 22.66 -0.32
C ASP A 468 22.93 23.70 0.80
N GLU A 469 22.25 24.83 0.60
CA GLU A 469 22.02 25.83 1.65
C GLU A 469 21.18 25.28 2.80
N GLU A 470 20.16 24.46 2.53
CA GLU A 470 19.38 23.77 3.56
C GLU A 470 20.26 22.81 4.35
N LYS A 471 20.98 21.91 3.66
CA LYS A 471 21.87 20.94 4.28
C LYS A 471 22.91 21.61 5.18
N HIS A 472 23.58 22.65 4.69
CA HIS A 472 24.57 23.42 5.46
C HIS A 472 23.95 24.16 6.64
N ARG A 473 22.72 24.70 6.51
CA ARG A 473 22.04 25.40 7.61
C ARG A 473 21.79 24.47 8.79
N HIS A 474 21.32 23.25 8.53
CA HIS A 474 21.06 22.26 9.57
C HIS A 474 22.34 21.64 10.13
N ALA A 475 23.33 21.32 9.28
CA ALA A 475 24.62 20.78 9.73
C ALA A 475 25.37 21.78 10.63
N ASN A 476 25.36 23.08 10.29
CA ASN A 476 26.04 24.12 11.07
C ASN A 476 25.23 24.62 12.28
N GLY A 477 23.89 24.59 12.21
CA GLY A 477 23.00 24.99 13.30
C GLY A 477 23.14 24.12 14.56
N ALA A 478 23.63 22.89 14.42
CA ALA A 478 23.90 21.98 15.52
C ALA A 478 25.02 22.45 16.47
N GLN A 479 25.88 23.40 16.05
CA GLN A 479 26.92 23.94 16.94
C GLN A 479 26.38 24.95 17.97
N VAL A 480 25.15 25.46 17.83
CA VAL A 480 24.64 26.59 18.63
C VAL A 480 23.77 26.13 19.83
N VAL A 481 23.29 24.89 19.85
CA VAL A 481 22.43 24.37 20.94
C VAL A 481 23.18 23.30 21.75
N VAL A 482 24.32 23.67 22.34
CA VAL A 482 24.94 22.89 23.42
C VAL A 482 25.04 23.80 24.65
N HIS A 483 23.89 24.19 25.20
CA HIS A 483 23.82 24.55 26.62
C HIS A 483 23.29 23.34 27.38
N ARG A 484 24.22 22.59 27.99
CA ARG A 484 23.91 21.61 29.02
C ARG A 484 23.08 22.30 30.11
N LEU A 485 21.80 21.99 30.17
CA LEU A 485 21.02 22.15 31.39
C LEU A 485 20.90 20.77 32.06
N PRO A 486 21.03 20.67 33.39
CA PRO A 486 21.08 19.39 34.08
C PRO A 486 19.68 18.78 34.29
N ASP A 487 19.58 17.46 34.08
CA ASP A 487 18.73 16.47 34.76
C ASP A 487 17.34 16.95 35.24
N LEU A 488 16.53 17.49 34.34
CA LEU A 488 15.08 17.64 34.58
C LEU A 488 14.32 16.72 33.62
N ASN A 489 14.19 15.48 34.07
CA ASN A 489 13.27 14.45 33.59
C ASN A 489 13.41 14.04 32.11
N GLU A 490 14.60 13.55 31.73
CA GLU A 490 14.84 12.83 30.45
C GLU A 490 13.88 11.65 30.18
N SER A 491 13.10 11.21 31.18
CA SER A 491 12.31 9.98 31.11
C SER A 491 11.11 10.02 30.15
N ILE A 492 10.67 11.20 29.69
CA ILE A 492 9.46 11.36 28.84
C ILE A 492 9.75 12.01 27.47
N ASP A 493 10.92 12.64 27.25
CA ASP A 493 11.20 13.37 26.00
C ASP A 493 11.35 12.46 24.78
N TRP A 494 11.87 11.24 24.96
CA TRP A 494 12.02 10.28 23.86
C TRP A 494 10.68 9.75 23.30
N MET A 495 9.56 9.98 24.00
CA MET A 495 8.20 9.70 23.55
C MET A 495 7.42 10.99 23.24
N SER A 496 8.07 12.08 22.85
CA SER A 496 7.42 13.39 22.61
C SER A 496 6.32 13.36 21.54
N GLN A 497 6.38 12.41 20.59
CA GLN A 497 5.31 12.18 19.60
C GLN A 497 4.11 11.40 20.14
N TRP A 498 4.14 10.94 21.40
CA TRP A 498 3.06 10.11 21.92
C TRP A 498 1.72 10.84 21.89
N SER A 499 0.71 10.18 21.32
CA SER A 499 -0.68 10.68 21.27
C SER A 499 -1.62 9.57 21.72
N SER A 500 -2.54 9.91 22.62
CA SER A 500 -3.58 9.04 23.19
C SER A 500 -4.80 8.82 22.29
N ASP A 501 -4.82 9.41 21.09
CA ASP A 501 -5.99 9.36 20.22
C ASP A 501 -6.05 8.03 19.46
N GLU A 502 -7.00 7.17 19.75
CA GLU A 502 -7.08 5.86 19.10
C GLU A 502 -7.73 5.91 17.71
N GLU A 503 -7.18 5.13 16.78
CA GLU A 503 -7.79 4.84 15.48
C GLU A 503 -7.81 3.32 15.30
N LEU A 504 -9.02 2.73 15.31
CA LEU A 504 -9.21 1.31 15.06
C LEU A 504 -9.46 1.07 13.58
N PHE A 505 -8.91 -0.01 13.03
CA PHE A 505 -9.23 -0.42 11.67
C PHE A 505 -10.71 -0.81 11.53
N ALA A 506 -11.28 -1.47 12.53
CA ALA A 506 -12.68 -1.86 12.55
C ALA A 506 -13.42 -1.19 13.71
N GLU A 507 -14.63 -0.68 13.45
CA GLU A 507 -15.57 -0.40 14.52
C GLU A 507 -15.92 -1.73 15.20
N ILE A 508 -15.36 -1.99 16.39
CA ILE A 508 -15.78 -3.09 17.24
C ILE A 508 -17.18 -2.74 17.73
N ARG A 509 -18.19 -3.07 16.93
CA ARG A 509 -19.58 -2.85 17.30
C ARG A 509 -19.98 -3.92 18.31
N MET A 510 -19.69 -3.68 19.58
CA MET A 510 -20.26 -4.47 20.67
C MET A 510 -21.76 -4.14 20.75
N GLU A 511 -22.61 -5.05 20.27
CA GLU A 511 -24.05 -4.93 20.49
C GLU A 511 -24.35 -5.16 21.98
N GLY A 512 -24.54 -4.07 22.71
CA GLY A 512 -24.78 -4.10 24.14
C GLY A 512 -25.47 -2.87 24.72
N GLU A 513 -26.21 -2.09 23.94
CA GLU A 513 -27.17 -1.08 24.45
C GLU A 513 -28.34 -0.96 23.44
N PRO A 514 -29.61 -1.13 23.86
CA PRO A 514 -30.73 -0.95 22.95
C PRO A 514 -30.84 0.53 22.57
N PHE A 515 -30.67 0.80 21.28
CA PHE A 515 -30.79 2.13 20.67
C PHE A 515 -32.23 2.65 20.79
N PHE A 516 -32.60 3.19 21.96
CA PHE A 516 -33.78 4.02 22.13
C PHE A 516 -33.39 5.50 21.94
N SER A 517 -33.09 5.88 20.71
CA SER A 517 -33.04 7.30 20.34
C SER A 517 -33.06 7.44 18.82
N ASP A 518 -34.23 7.28 18.19
CA ASP A 518 -34.60 8.06 16.97
C ASP A 518 -36.05 7.85 16.50
N VAL A 519 -37.00 7.68 17.43
CA VAL A 519 -38.45 7.73 17.13
C VAL A 519 -39.12 8.99 17.73
N GLY A 520 -38.35 9.82 18.46
CA GLY A 520 -38.88 11.00 19.14
C GLY A 520 -39.16 12.23 18.26
N LEU A 521 -38.61 12.32 17.03
CA LEU A 521 -38.70 13.55 16.24
C LEU A 521 -39.72 13.53 15.08
N LEU A 522 -40.34 12.39 14.77
CA LEU A 522 -41.36 12.31 13.71
C LEU A 522 -42.81 12.44 14.21
N LEU A 523 -43.05 12.28 15.52
CA LEU A 523 -44.38 12.51 16.11
C LEU A 523 -44.63 13.98 16.51
N GLY A 524 -43.59 14.81 16.62
CA GLY A 524 -43.72 16.25 16.89
C GLY A 524 -44.10 17.10 15.66
N GLY A 525 -43.79 16.63 14.46
CA GLY A 525 -44.04 17.37 13.20
C GLY A 525 -45.48 17.23 12.66
N VAL A 526 -46.20 16.17 13.03
CA VAL A 526 -47.55 15.90 12.50
C VAL A 526 -48.65 16.62 13.31
N VAL A 527 -48.38 17.05 14.55
CA VAL A 527 -49.35 17.78 15.38
C VAL A 527 -49.39 19.28 15.06
N LEU A 528 -48.34 19.85 14.47
CA LEU A 528 -48.26 21.29 14.17
C LEU A 528 -48.84 21.72 12.80
N VAL A 529 -49.09 20.76 11.89
CA VAL A 529 -49.74 21.05 10.60
C VAL A 529 -51.27 20.91 10.65
N ALA A 530 -51.82 20.31 11.71
CA ALA A 530 -53.27 20.18 11.90
C ALA A 530 -53.95 21.39 12.59
N VAL A 531 -53.18 22.39 13.07
CA VAL A 531 -53.72 23.55 13.82
C VAL A 531 -53.77 24.85 13.01
N LEU A 532 -53.21 24.90 11.79
CA LEU A 532 -53.25 26.11 10.93
C LEU A 532 -54.17 25.97 9.70
N GLY A 533 -55.06 24.99 9.69
CA GLY A 533 -55.98 24.68 8.59
C GLY A 533 -57.47 24.94 8.88
N ALA A 534 -57.82 25.79 9.85
CA ALA A 534 -59.22 26.12 10.13
C ALA A 534 -59.37 27.61 10.48
N GLY A 535 -59.72 28.45 9.49
CA GLY A 535 -60.00 29.86 9.74
C GLY A 535 -60.13 30.78 8.53
N PHE A 536 -60.78 30.35 7.44
CA PHE A 536 -61.25 31.30 6.41
C PHE A 536 -62.76 31.47 6.50
N GLY A 537 -63.18 32.65 6.99
CA GLY A 537 -64.57 33.07 7.09
C GLY A 537 -64.73 34.57 6.86
N ALA A 538 -65.05 34.93 5.61
CA ALA A 538 -65.91 36.03 5.15
C ALA A 538 -65.53 37.53 5.29
N ARG A 539 -65.79 38.24 4.16
CA ARG A 539 -66.00 39.70 3.91
C ARG A 539 -64.72 40.56 3.87
N GLY A 540 -64.48 41.46 2.92
CA GLY A 540 -65.22 41.96 1.76
C GLY A 540 -64.70 43.37 1.40
N TRP A 541 -64.56 43.64 0.09
CA TRP A 541 -64.57 44.97 -0.56
C TRP A 541 -63.39 45.97 -0.35
N LYS A 542 -62.59 46.18 -1.40
CA LYS A 542 -62.65 47.31 -2.38
C LYS A 542 -61.30 47.49 -3.10
N GLN A 543 -61.35 47.59 -4.43
CA GLN A 543 -60.27 48.16 -5.27
C GLN A 543 -60.27 49.70 -5.17
N PRO A 544 -59.24 50.43 -5.65
CA PRO A 544 -59.14 50.73 -7.09
C PRO A 544 -57.70 50.76 -7.69
N MET A 545 -57.65 50.60 -9.03
CA MET A 545 -56.85 51.31 -10.08
C MET A 545 -55.46 51.91 -9.74
N SER A 546 -54.46 52.04 -10.62
CA SER A 546 -54.13 51.70 -12.01
C SER A 546 -52.71 52.28 -12.27
N VAL A 547 -52.18 52.10 -13.48
CA VAL A 547 -51.05 52.85 -14.12
C VAL A 547 -49.65 52.22 -14.11
N SER A 548 -49.39 51.53 -15.22
CA SER A 548 -48.30 51.67 -16.20
C SER A 548 -46.84 52.02 -15.82
N ALA A 549 -45.96 51.19 -16.39
CA ALA A 549 -44.93 51.54 -17.40
C ALA A 549 -43.45 51.56 -16.98
N SER A 550 -42.69 50.79 -17.79
CA SER A 550 -41.30 51.05 -18.23
C SER A 550 -40.22 50.87 -17.15
N ARG A 551 -38.96 50.49 -17.38
CA ARG A 551 -38.13 49.95 -18.46
C ARG A 551 -36.71 49.91 -17.84
N SER A 552 -35.80 49.17 -18.48
CA SER A 552 -34.33 49.36 -18.37
C SER A 552 -33.68 48.78 -17.11
N THR A 553 -32.46 48.23 -17.10
CA THR A 553 -31.50 47.66 -18.08
C THR A 553 -30.28 47.33 -17.23
N ASN A 554 -29.58 46.23 -17.57
CA ASN A 554 -28.12 46.02 -17.40
C ASN A 554 -27.59 46.01 -15.94
N SER A 555 -26.51 45.34 -15.54
CA SER A 555 -25.33 44.67 -16.13
C SER A 555 -24.70 43.87 -14.97
N HIS A 556 -24.27 42.62 -15.15
CA HIS A 556 -22.86 42.17 -15.32
C HIS A 556 -21.80 42.66 -14.30
N PHE A 557 -20.81 41.78 -14.08
CA PHE A 557 -19.52 41.85 -13.35
C PHE A 557 -19.58 41.31 -11.92
N VAL A 558 -18.77 40.34 -11.46
CA VAL A 558 -17.65 39.51 -12.02
C VAL A 558 -17.77 38.15 -11.36
#